data_AF-A0AAE9Y9T9-F1
#
_entry.id   AF-A0AAE9Y9T9-F1
#
_cell.length_a   1.000
_cell.length_b   1.000
_cell.length_c   1.000
_cell.angle_alpha   90.00
_cell.angle_beta   90.00
_cell.angle_gamma   90.00
#
_symmetry.space_group_name_H-M   'P 1'
#
loop_
_entity.id
_entity.type
_entity.pdbx_description
1 polymer ?
#
loop_
_entity_poly.entity_id
_entity_poly.type
_entity_poly.pdbx_seq_one_letter_code
_entity_poly.pdbx_strand_id
1 'polypeptide(L)'
;MARRAWGALALALLVTGMAPAAAAPAAPARSAGALEVRCYAVLVHTTFLDRPATEAEVEAWSVRIAAGEPASRLPAELAASDEWLTVVVTGLYQQALDRGPDPAGLRFWIDQLRRGALVDRVASLVYGSGEYYAKAGGTDAAFVADLYDRILHRSPDPAGQAHWETQTATRGRGRVAALFVASWESRRDRVDALYEEILGRSPDPAGRAHWIAALATVNDVRLAVLLAASGEVRAGACARVQQATFAAEATARAHRTVLGRVPDPGERDAWAVGLRDHPHVAWLVAALMATPEHRSTTDALATGAFVTQAHDRAGAAPPSDAERARWVTDIDTGARGRIDLLVHLVATVGGPLSPPDPPTACALFTDGGSVTPLCRAGRPGAIGDVVVVPVPGTITEVNLGLLPRTWALYEAARRAGFALDANGPLGSARTREEQQYLYDNGFPANPPGTSMHEWGLALDVACDGRSWSQMDAACRRWVVDNAGTYGFLVHTTEPWHHSTNGKADAEGVTSLVAA
;
A
#
# COMPACT_ATOMS: atom_id res chain seq x y z
N MET A 1 -2.84 12.52 -11.80
CA MET A 1 -2.43 12.85 -10.43
C MET A 1 -3.41 12.12 -9.54
N ALA A 2 -3.05 11.12 -8.74
CA ALA A 2 -2.11 11.19 -7.65
C ALA A 2 -1.43 9.83 -7.48
N ARG A 3 -0.10 9.86 -7.30
CA ARG A 3 0.73 8.82 -6.66
C ARG A 3 2.22 9.12 -6.83
N ARG A 4 2.63 9.93 -7.83
CA ARG A 4 4.06 10.11 -8.18
C ARG A 4 4.61 11.54 -8.22
N ALA A 5 3.75 12.56 -8.11
CA ALA A 5 4.19 13.96 -8.17
C ALA A 5 4.84 14.48 -6.88
N TRP A 6 4.54 13.83 -5.76
CA TRP A 6 4.99 14.16 -4.40
C TRP A 6 5.17 12.87 -3.59
N GLY A 7 5.72 11.87 -4.26
CA GLY A 7 5.69 10.48 -3.81
C GLY A 7 7.08 9.89 -3.67
N ALA A 8 7.83 10.33 -2.66
CA ALA A 8 8.81 9.49 -1.99
C ALA A 8 8.86 9.88 -0.49
N LEU A 9 8.09 9.17 0.33
CA LEU A 9 8.37 9.14 1.77
C LEU A 9 9.69 8.37 1.96
N ALA A 10 10.81 9.03 1.67
CA ALA A 10 12.14 8.55 2.02
C ALA A 10 12.30 8.71 3.54
N LEU A 11 11.72 7.81 4.32
CA LEU A 11 11.99 7.74 5.74
C LEU A 11 13.35 7.06 5.95
N ALA A 12 14.40 7.86 6.15
CA ALA A 12 15.56 7.37 6.87
C ALA A 12 15.20 7.36 8.36
N LEU A 13 15.36 6.20 9.01
CA LEU A 13 15.12 6.02 10.43
C LEU A 13 15.92 7.04 11.24
N LEU A 14 15.22 7.94 11.91
CA LEU A 14 15.75 8.75 13.00
C LEU A 14 14.92 8.62 14.29
N VAL A 15 14.04 7.61 14.35
CA VAL A 15 13.43 7.19 15.63
C VAL A 15 14.26 6.12 16.35
N THR A 16 15.39 5.67 15.77
CA THR A 16 16.29 4.73 16.43
C THR A 16 17.28 5.44 17.34
N GLY A 17 17.00 5.40 18.64
CA GLY A 17 18.08 5.35 19.62
C GLY A 17 18.87 4.05 19.48
N MET A 18 19.96 4.12 18.69
CA MET A 18 21.21 3.34 18.65
C MET A 18 21.28 1.80 18.81
N ALA A 19 22.23 1.26 18.03
CA ALA A 19 22.92 -0.03 18.10
C ALA A 19 23.39 -0.45 19.52
N PRO A 20 23.71 -1.75 19.76
CA PRO A 20 24.13 -2.22 21.07
C PRO A 20 25.61 -1.91 21.31
N ALA A 21 25.91 -0.96 22.20
CA ALA A 21 27.24 -0.84 22.82
C ALA A 21 27.18 -0.02 24.12
N ALA A 22 27.61 -0.67 25.21
CA ALA A 22 27.97 -0.16 26.55
C ALA A 22 26.96 0.77 27.28
N ALA A 23 26.64 0.41 28.52
CA ALA A 23 25.71 1.13 29.38
C ALA A 23 26.10 2.61 29.59
N ALA A 24 25.48 3.49 28.81
CA ALA A 24 25.39 4.92 29.09
C ALA A 24 24.21 5.19 30.05
N PRO A 25 24.28 6.23 30.90
CA PRO A 25 23.22 6.52 31.86
C PRO A 25 21.90 6.85 31.14
N ALA A 26 20.79 6.37 31.69
CA ALA A 26 19.46 6.48 31.11
C ALA A 26 19.07 7.94 30.82
N ALA A 27 18.79 8.26 29.56
CA ALA A 27 18.15 9.52 29.18
C ALA A 27 16.75 9.61 29.83
N PRO A 28 16.30 10.79 30.30
CA PRO A 28 14.98 10.93 30.89
C PRO A 28 13.89 10.58 29.88
N ALA A 29 12.87 9.86 30.34
CA ALA A 29 11.71 9.49 29.53
C ALA A 29 11.05 10.77 28.95
N ARG A 30 11.00 10.86 27.61
CA ARG A 30 10.35 11.98 26.91
C ARG A 30 8.85 11.96 27.21
N SER A 31 8.27 13.12 27.51
CA SER A 31 6.81 13.24 27.66
C SER A 31 6.09 12.92 26.35
N ALA A 32 4.83 12.47 26.42
CA ALA A 32 4.02 12.17 25.22
C ALA A 32 3.94 13.37 24.26
N GLY A 33 3.84 14.61 24.80
CA GLY A 33 3.86 15.83 23.99
C GLY A 33 5.20 16.10 23.31
N ALA A 34 6.33 15.75 23.94
CA ALA A 34 7.65 15.89 23.31
C ALA A 34 7.83 14.89 22.14
N LEU A 35 7.29 13.67 22.27
CA LEU A 35 7.31 12.69 21.19
C LEU A 35 6.45 13.14 20.00
N GLU A 36 5.25 13.65 20.26
CA GLU A 36 4.33 14.16 19.23
C GLU A 36 4.99 15.25 18.37
N VAL A 37 5.68 16.21 19.01
CA VAL A 37 6.38 17.30 18.30
C VAL A 37 7.52 16.77 17.44
N ARG A 38 8.28 15.78 17.91
CA ARG A 38 9.35 15.16 17.11
C ARG A 38 8.78 14.45 15.87
N CYS A 39 7.73 13.66 16.04
CA CYS A 39 7.06 13.00 14.92
C CYS A 39 6.49 14.02 13.93
N TYR A 40 5.91 15.11 14.45
CA TYR A 40 5.39 16.21 13.62
C TYR A 40 6.50 16.84 12.78
N ALA A 41 7.66 17.13 13.39
CA ALA A 41 8.82 17.67 12.67
C ALA A 41 9.28 16.72 11.56
N VAL A 42 9.41 15.41 11.85
CA VAL A 42 9.79 14.40 10.86
C VAL A 42 8.79 14.31 9.71
N LEU A 43 7.49 14.23 10.03
CA LEU A 43 6.42 14.11 9.04
C LEU A 43 6.40 15.31 8.11
N VAL A 44 6.37 16.53 8.66
CA VAL A 44 6.27 17.76 7.86
C VAL A 44 7.52 18.00 7.01
N HIS A 45 8.73 17.69 7.50
CA HIS A 45 9.93 17.74 6.64
C HIS A 45 9.82 16.76 5.48
N THR A 46 9.41 15.52 5.75
CA THR A 46 9.33 14.52 4.69
C THR A 46 8.29 14.89 3.64
N THR A 47 7.14 15.42 4.07
CA THR A 47 6.10 15.90 3.17
C THR A 47 6.54 17.07 2.29
N PHE A 48 7.30 18.02 2.83
CA PHE A 48 7.69 19.22 2.07
C PHE A 48 8.99 19.01 1.27
N LEU A 49 9.98 18.31 1.83
CA LEU A 49 11.33 18.25 1.27
C LEU A 49 11.64 16.93 0.57
N ASP A 50 10.73 15.96 0.57
CA ASP A 50 10.95 14.62 0.01
C ASP A 50 12.15 13.89 0.64
N ARG A 51 12.49 14.27 1.88
CA ARG A 51 13.58 13.71 2.68
C ARG A 51 13.27 13.77 4.18
N PRO A 52 13.88 12.89 4.99
CA PRO A 52 13.66 12.92 6.42
C PRO A 52 14.40 14.13 7.03
N ALA A 53 13.83 14.70 8.08
CA ALA A 53 14.52 15.69 8.91
C ALA A 53 15.71 15.02 9.61
N THR A 54 16.86 15.69 9.63
CA THR A 54 18.00 15.29 10.47
C THR A 54 17.67 15.43 11.96
N GLU A 55 18.40 14.73 12.82
CA GLU A 55 18.22 14.85 14.28
C GLU A 55 18.37 16.28 14.79
N ALA A 56 19.30 17.04 14.18
CA ALA A 56 19.49 18.44 14.52
C ALA A 56 18.28 19.31 14.12
N GLU A 57 17.69 19.08 12.94
CA GLU A 57 16.47 19.76 12.50
C GLU A 57 15.29 19.41 13.41
N VAL A 58 15.10 18.12 13.74
CA VAL A 58 14.05 17.65 14.66
C VAL A 58 14.21 18.30 16.02
N GLU A 59 15.41 18.32 16.59
CA GLU A 59 15.66 18.91 17.91
C GLU A 59 15.43 20.42 17.90
N ALA A 60 15.93 21.13 16.88
CA ALA A 60 15.74 22.58 16.76
C ALA A 60 14.24 22.94 16.71
N TRP A 61 13.45 22.22 15.92
CA TRP A 61 12.00 22.43 15.86
C TRP A 61 11.29 22.02 17.14
N SER A 62 11.75 20.95 17.79
CA SER A 62 11.18 20.50 19.06
C SER A 62 11.32 21.54 20.15
N VAL A 63 12.50 22.16 20.27
CA VAL A 63 12.76 23.24 21.23
C VAL A 63 11.88 24.47 20.95
N ARG A 64 11.79 24.89 19.68
CA ARG A 64 11.00 26.05 19.25
C ARG A 64 9.51 25.89 19.53
N ILE A 65 8.93 24.75 19.16
CA ILE A 65 7.52 24.45 19.41
C ILE A 65 7.24 24.32 20.91
N ALA A 66 8.15 23.69 21.68
CA ALA A 66 8.04 23.63 23.13
C ALA A 66 8.11 25.02 23.80
N ALA A 67 8.81 25.99 23.20
CA ALA A 67 8.87 27.38 23.64
C ALA A 67 7.64 28.21 23.25
N GLY A 68 6.61 27.61 22.65
CA GLY A 68 5.34 28.26 22.30
C GLY A 68 5.27 28.81 20.87
N GLU A 69 6.24 28.48 20.02
CA GLU A 69 6.15 28.83 18.61
C GLU A 69 5.00 28.07 17.93
N PRO A 70 4.14 28.75 17.12
CA PRO A 70 3.02 28.07 16.47
C PRO A 70 3.53 27.01 15.49
N ALA A 71 2.92 25.82 15.52
CA ALA A 71 3.27 24.71 14.65
C ALA A 71 3.21 25.07 13.16
N SER A 72 2.37 26.03 12.76
CA SER A 72 2.30 26.56 11.40
C SER A 72 3.60 27.18 10.89
N ARG A 73 4.51 27.55 11.79
CA ARG A 73 5.79 28.14 11.42
C ARG A 73 6.71 27.16 10.71
N LEU A 74 6.69 25.88 11.11
CA LEU A 74 7.48 24.83 10.46
C LEU A 74 7.16 24.67 8.97
N PRO A 75 5.93 24.29 8.56
CA PRO A 75 5.60 24.15 7.15
C PRO A 75 5.75 25.47 6.38
N ALA A 76 5.51 26.63 7.01
CA ALA A 76 5.72 27.92 6.37
C ALA A 76 7.20 28.22 6.06
N GLU A 77 8.12 27.91 6.99
CA GLU A 77 9.56 28.08 6.77
C GLU A 77 10.08 27.08 5.73
N LEU A 78 9.63 25.82 5.78
CA LEU A 78 9.98 24.84 4.76
C LEU A 78 9.47 25.25 3.38
N ALA A 79 8.22 25.67 3.26
CA ALA A 79 7.62 26.13 2.01
C ALA A 79 8.29 27.39 1.42
N ALA A 80 9.03 28.15 2.23
CA ALA A 80 9.80 29.30 1.77
C ALA A 80 11.27 28.94 1.44
N SER A 81 11.71 27.71 1.74
CA SER A 81 13.09 27.27 1.54
C SER A 81 13.40 26.97 0.09
N ASP A 82 14.67 27.15 -0.30
CA ASP A 82 15.15 26.79 -1.64
C ASP A 82 15.00 25.30 -1.94
N GLU A 83 15.12 24.48 -0.90
CA GLU A 83 14.99 23.04 -1.01
C GLU A 83 13.57 22.66 -1.43
N TRP A 84 12.55 23.21 -0.75
CA TRP A 84 11.16 23.01 -1.14
C TRP A 84 10.88 23.56 -2.55
N LEU A 85 11.37 24.76 -2.86
CA LEU A 85 11.23 25.33 -4.21
C LEU A 85 11.89 24.46 -5.27
N THR A 86 12.99 23.80 -4.94
CA THR A 86 13.66 22.83 -5.82
C THR A 86 12.81 21.61 -6.05
N VAL A 87 12.19 21.04 -4.99
CA VAL A 87 11.27 19.91 -5.09
C VAL A 87 10.09 20.26 -6.00
N VAL A 88 9.46 21.42 -5.80
CA VAL A 88 8.30 21.87 -6.59
C VAL A 88 8.65 22.02 -8.07
N VAL A 89 9.73 22.73 -8.39
CA VAL A 89 10.14 22.96 -9.79
C VAL A 89 10.55 21.65 -10.44
N THR A 90 11.30 20.79 -9.74
CA THR A 90 11.74 19.50 -10.25
C THR A 90 10.56 18.58 -10.53
N GLY A 91 9.60 18.49 -9.60
CA GLY A 91 8.38 17.71 -9.77
C GLY A 91 7.55 18.19 -10.97
N LEU A 92 7.43 19.50 -11.15
CA LEU A 92 6.69 20.10 -12.27
C LEU A 92 7.34 19.76 -13.62
N TYR A 93 8.66 19.86 -13.70
CA TYR A 93 9.43 19.45 -14.88
C TYR A 93 9.30 17.96 -15.15
N GLN A 94 9.39 17.11 -14.12
CA GLN A 94 9.22 15.67 -14.28
C GLN A 94 7.80 15.34 -14.78
N GLN A 95 6.77 16.04 -14.31
CA GLN A 95 5.38 15.81 -14.74
C GLN A 95 5.08 16.33 -16.15
N ALA A 96 5.60 17.49 -16.52
CA ALA A 96 5.34 18.07 -17.83
C ALA A 96 6.27 17.47 -18.90
N LEU A 97 7.55 17.29 -18.59
CA LEU A 97 8.63 17.02 -19.55
C LEU A 97 9.29 15.65 -19.36
N ASP A 98 8.92 14.86 -18.35
CA ASP A 98 9.52 13.55 -18.01
C ASP A 98 11.04 13.62 -17.76
N ARG A 99 11.53 14.80 -17.36
CA ARG A 99 12.93 15.06 -17.00
C ARG A 99 13.02 16.14 -15.93
N GLY A 100 14.14 16.22 -15.22
CA GLY A 100 14.45 17.36 -14.34
C GLY A 100 14.82 18.65 -15.11
N PRO A 101 14.72 19.82 -14.46
CA PRO A 101 15.18 21.09 -15.02
C PRO A 101 16.71 21.10 -15.12
N ASP A 102 17.25 21.86 -16.07
CA ASP A 102 18.68 22.14 -16.09
C ASP A 102 19.05 23.09 -14.92
N PRO A 103 20.32 23.14 -14.49
CA PRO A 103 20.72 23.95 -13.33
C PRO A 103 20.44 25.46 -13.47
N ALA A 104 20.46 26.01 -14.68
CA ALA A 104 20.17 27.43 -14.89
C ALA A 104 18.66 27.70 -14.86
N GLY A 105 17.87 26.85 -15.52
CA GLY A 105 16.41 26.87 -15.47
C GLY A 105 15.86 26.71 -14.05
N LEU A 106 16.41 25.78 -13.28
CA LEU A 106 16.04 25.56 -11.88
C LEU A 106 16.26 26.83 -11.03
N ARG A 107 17.47 27.40 -11.08
CA ARG A 107 17.78 28.65 -10.36
C ARG A 107 16.87 29.79 -10.76
N PHE A 108 16.60 29.93 -12.06
CA PHE A 108 15.69 30.95 -12.55
C PHE A 108 14.29 30.82 -11.93
N TRP A 109 13.71 29.62 -11.90
CA TRP A 109 12.38 29.42 -11.33
C TRP A 109 12.35 29.62 -9.82
N ILE A 110 13.36 29.15 -9.10
CA ILE A 110 13.50 29.40 -7.65
C ILE A 110 13.49 30.91 -7.37
N ASP A 111 14.26 31.70 -8.13
CA ASP A 111 14.30 33.16 -7.96
C ASP A 111 12.96 33.84 -8.30
N GLN A 112 12.19 33.32 -9.26
CA GLN A 112 10.84 33.82 -9.54
C GLN A 112 9.88 33.53 -8.39
N LEU A 113 9.89 32.30 -7.86
CA LEU A 113 9.01 31.88 -6.77
C LEU A 113 9.33 32.66 -5.49
N ARG A 114 10.61 32.90 -5.17
CA ARG A 114 11.04 33.77 -4.06
C ARG A 114 10.51 35.20 -4.17
N ARG A 115 10.35 35.72 -5.38
CA ARG A 115 9.78 37.06 -5.65
C ARG A 115 8.25 37.08 -5.64
N GLY A 116 7.61 35.97 -5.27
CA GLY A 116 6.16 35.86 -5.15
C GLY A 116 5.45 35.38 -6.42
N ALA A 117 6.17 34.82 -7.40
CA ALA A 117 5.51 34.12 -8.50
C ALA A 117 4.69 32.93 -7.97
N LEU A 118 3.54 32.67 -8.60
CA LEU A 118 2.70 31.52 -8.25
C LEU A 118 3.24 30.26 -8.93
N VAL A 119 3.14 29.12 -8.25
CA VAL A 119 3.50 27.80 -8.83
C VAL A 119 2.69 27.54 -10.10
N ASP A 120 1.40 27.88 -10.11
CA ASP A 120 0.52 27.80 -11.28
C ASP A 120 1.05 28.56 -12.49
N ARG A 121 1.72 29.70 -12.26
CA ARG A 121 2.35 30.47 -13.34
C ARG A 121 3.55 29.73 -13.90
N VAL A 122 4.39 29.14 -13.05
CA VAL A 122 5.51 28.30 -13.49
C VAL A 122 4.98 27.10 -14.28
N ALA A 123 3.94 26.43 -13.77
CA ALA A 123 3.28 25.32 -14.46
C ALA A 123 2.82 25.72 -15.85
N SER A 124 2.08 26.82 -15.95
CA SER A 124 1.57 27.35 -17.21
C SER A 124 2.67 27.63 -18.23
N LEU A 125 3.84 28.09 -17.79
CA LEU A 125 4.98 28.39 -18.67
C LEU A 125 5.70 27.13 -19.12
N VAL A 126 5.83 26.11 -18.26
CA VAL A 126 6.42 24.82 -18.62
C VAL A 126 5.50 24.06 -19.58
N TYR A 127 4.21 23.91 -19.24
CA TYR A 127 3.21 23.30 -20.12
C TYR A 127 3.01 24.10 -21.42
N GLY A 128 3.08 25.41 -21.38
CA GLY A 128 2.97 26.26 -22.58
C GLY A 128 4.22 26.32 -23.46
N SER A 129 5.32 25.67 -23.06
CA SER A 129 6.63 25.81 -23.71
C SER A 129 6.67 25.14 -25.09
N GLY A 130 7.63 25.56 -25.93
CA GLY A 130 7.90 24.89 -27.21
C GLY A 130 8.37 23.45 -27.04
N GLU A 131 9.08 23.16 -25.95
CA GLU A 131 9.55 21.81 -25.64
C GLU A 131 8.39 20.87 -25.30
N TYR A 132 7.49 21.31 -24.41
CA TYR A 132 6.30 20.53 -24.09
C TYR A 132 5.45 20.29 -25.34
N TYR A 133 5.26 21.31 -26.18
CA TYR A 133 4.54 21.16 -27.45
C TYR A 133 5.17 20.10 -28.37
N ALA A 134 6.50 20.12 -28.52
CA ALA A 134 7.20 19.13 -29.32
C ALA A 134 7.05 17.72 -28.74
N LYS A 135 7.17 17.57 -27.41
CA LYS A 135 6.95 16.31 -26.69
C LYS A 135 5.53 15.78 -26.88
N ALA A 136 4.53 16.65 -26.82
CA ALA A 136 3.13 16.30 -27.02
C ALA A 136 2.80 15.94 -28.48
N GLY A 137 3.75 16.01 -29.42
CA GLY A 137 3.56 15.62 -30.82
C GLY A 137 3.57 16.77 -31.82
N GLY A 138 3.86 18.00 -31.39
CA GLY A 138 4.15 19.13 -32.27
C GLY A 138 2.94 19.68 -33.04
N THR A 139 1.72 19.36 -32.62
CA THR A 139 0.47 19.87 -33.20
C THR A 139 -0.46 20.39 -32.11
N ASP A 140 -1.36 21.32 -32.45
CA ASP A 140 -2.32 21.86 -31.48
C ASP A 140 -3.28 20.78 -30.97
N ALA A 141 -3.67 19.84 -31.84
CA ALA A 141 -4.50 18.72 -31.47
C ALA A 141 -3.84 17.83 -30.41
N ALA A 142 -2.59 17.41 -30.64
CA ALA A 142 -1.87 16.55 -29.72
C ALA A 142 -1.48 17.27 -28.42
N PHE A 143 -1.15 18.57 -28.51
CA PHE A 143 -0.95 19.43 -27.35
C PHE A 143 -2.18 19.52 -26.45
N VAL A 144 -3.35 19.80 -27.01
CA VAL A 144 -4.60 19.87 -26.25
C VAL A 144 -4.93 18.53 -25.61
N ALA A 145 -4.83 17.43 -26.37
CA ALA A 145 -5.08 16.10 -25.85
C ALA A 145 -4.16 15.75 -24.66
N ASP A 146 -2.86 16.07 -24.75
CA ASP A 146 -1.90 15.82 -23.66
C ASP A 146 -2.14 16.76 -22.46
N LEU A 147 -2.59 18.01 -22.65
CA LEU A 147 -3.02 18.86 -21.53
C LEU A 147 -4.24 18.28 -20.78
N TYR A 148 -5.22 17.74 -21.52
CA TYR A 148 -6.37 17.06 -20.94
C TYR A 148 -5.95 15.84 -20.10
N ASP A 149 -5.06 15.00 -20.62
CA ASP A 149 -4.55 13.85 -19.89
C ASP A 149 -3.70 14.25 -18.66
N ARG A 150 -2.71 15.13 -18.87
CA ARG A 150 -1.71 15.47 -17.84
C ARG A 150 -2.21 16.43 -16.76
N ILE A 151 -3.17 17.30 -17.06
CA ILE A 151 -3.68 18.31 -16.11
C ILE A 151 -5.08 17.96 -15.58
N LEU A 152 -5.93 17.33 -16.40
CA LEU A 152 -7.34 17.05 -16.07
C LEU A 152 -7.66 15.56 -15.94
N HIS A 153 -6.70 14.68 -16.25
CA HIS A 153 -6.80 13.22 -16.05
C HIS A 153 -7.98 12.57 -16.77
N ARG A 154 -8.31 13.08 -17.94
CA ARG A 154 -9.34 12.52 -18.81
C ARG A 154 -9.07 12.87 -20.26
N SER A 155 -9.69 12.11 -21.15
CA SER A 155 -9.71 12.47 -22.57
C SER A 155 -10.62 13.67 -22.83
N PRO A 156 -10.28 14.53 -23.81
CA PRO A 156 -11.19 15.55 -24.29
C PRO A 156 -12.38 14.94 -25.02
N ASP A 157 -13.55 15.55 -24.89
CA ASP A 157 -14.64 15.33 -25.83
C ASP A 157 -14.38 16.07 -27.15
N PRO A 158 -15.02 15.68 -28.27
CA PRO A 158 -14.75 16.28 -29.58
C PRO A 158 -14.96 17.80 -29.64
N ALA A 159 -15.92 18.35 -28.89
CA ALA A 159 -16.19 19.78 -28.88
C ALA A 159 -15.14 20.54 -28.05
N GLY A 160 -14.77 20.00 -26.89
CA GLY A 160 -13.68 20.50 -26.06
C GLY A 160 -12.36 20.53 -26.82
N GLN A 161 -12.03 19.44 -27.50
CA GLN A 161 -10.84 19.33 -28.36
C GLN A 161 -10.78 20.47 -29.39
N ALA A 162 -11.81 20.57 -30.24
CA ALA A 162 -11.85 21.58 -31.31
C ALA A 162 -11.85 23.03 -30.77
N HIS A 163 -12.51 23.25 -29.63
CA HIS A 163 -12.51 24.55 -28.96
C HIS A 163 -11.08 24.95 -28.56
N TRP A 164 -10.39 24.08 -27.83
CA TRP A 164 -9.06 24.39 -27.31
C TRP A 164 -7.97 24.41 -28.37
N GLU A 165 -8.11 23.67 -29.47
CA GLU A 165 -7.26 23.83 -30.66
C GLU A 165 -7.39 25.24 -31.23
N THR A 166 -8.63 25.71 -31.44
CA THR A 166 -8.90 27.08 -31.91
C THR A 166 -8.33 28.12 -30.93
N GLN A 167 -8.47 27.90 -29.61
CA GLN A 167 -7.88 28.80 -28.61
C GLN A 167 -6.36 28.76 -28.65
N THR A 168 -5.74 27.61 -28.94
CA THR A 168 -4.27 27.47 -29.03
C THR A 168 -3.75 28.27 -30.21
N ALA A 169 -4.38 28.14 -31.37
CA ALA A 169 -4.03 28.89 -32.58
C ALA A 169 -4.21 30.41 -32.43
N THR A 170 -5.24 30.85 -31.69
CA THR A 170 -5.61 32.27 -31.59
C THR A 170 -5.02 33.01 -30.39
N ARG A 171 -4.81 32.34 -29.26
CA ARG A 171 -4.33 32.93 -28.00
C ARG A 171 -2.93 32.46 -27.61
N GLY A 172 -2.40 31.45 -28.28
CA GLY A 172 -1.10 30.85 -28.01
C GLY A 172 -1.12 29.84 -26.86
N ARG A 173 -0.16 28.91 -26.91
CA ARG A 173 -0.02 27.78 -25.99
C ARG A 173 0.07 28.17 -24.52
N GLY A 174 0.86 29.19 -24.19
CA GLY A 174 1.02 29.66 -22.82
C GLY A 174 -0.29 30.13 -22.19
N ARG A 175 -1.17 30.78 -22.97
CA ARG A 175 -2.49 31.21 -22.46
C ARG A 175 -3.42 30.02 -22.28
N VAL A 176 -3.41 29.06 -23.19
CA VAL A 176 -4.23 27.84 -23.08
C VAL A 176 -3.78 27.00 -21.88
N ALA A 177 -2.48 26.73 -21.73
CA ALA A 177 -1.94 26.03 -20.56
C ALA A 177 -2.35 26.70 -19.24
N ALA A 178 -2.29 28.04 -19.17
CA ALA A 178 -2.74 28.78 -18.00
C ALA A 178 -4.23 28.60 -17.70
N LEU A 179 -5.08 28.52 -18.72
CA LEU A 179 -6.52 28.27 -18.55
C LEU A 179 -6.81 26.85 -18.07
N PHE A 180 -6.02 25.86 -18.50
CA PHE A 180 -6.10 24.49 -17.99
C PHE A 180 -5.68 24.40 -16.53
N VAL A 181 -4.52 24.96 -16.16
CA VAL A 181 -4.02 24.96 -14.77
C VAL A 181 -4.98 25.71 -13.83
N ALA A 182 -5.54 26.84 -14.27
CA ALA A 182 -6.48 27.63 -13.48
C ALA A 182 -7.93 27.10 -13.51
N SER A 183 -8.19 26.03 -14.27
CA SER A 183 -9.54 25.48 -14.40
C SER A 183 -10.09 24.99 -13.05
N TRP A 184 -11.41 24.85 -12.97
CA TRP A 184 -12.06 24.30 -11.78
C TRP A 184 -11.64 22.84 -11.54
N GLU A 185 -11.57 22.04 -12.60
CA GLU A 185 -11.19 20.62 -12.57
C GLU A 185 -9.75 20.45 -12.09
N SER A 186 -8.81 21.21 -12.66
CA SER A 186 -7.43 21.15 -12.19
C SER A 186 -7.28 21.59 -10.73
N ARG A 187 -8.01 22.62 -10.28
CA ARG A 187 -8.01 23.02 -8.86
C ARG A 187 -8.59 21.95 -7.95
N ARG A 188 -9.67 21.28 -8.36
CA ARG A 188 -10.24 20.15 -7.62
C ARG A 188 -9.18 19.06 -7.43
N ASP A 189 -8.52 18.66 -8.51
CA ASP A 189 -7.52 17.59 -8.47
C ASP A 189 -6.33 17.97 -7.59
N ARG A 190 -5.88 19.23 -7.63
CA ARG A 190 -4.82 19.74 -6.73
C ARG A 190 -5.26 19.77 -5.26
N VAL A 191 -6.49 20.17 -4.96
CA VAL A 191 -7.03 20.11 -3.59
C VAL A 191 -7.07 18.66 -3.09
N ASP A 192 -7.62 17.75 -3.90
CA ASP A 192 -7.71 16.33 -3.55
C ASP A 192 -6.32 15.74 -3.32
N ALA A 193 -5.35 16.05 -4.18
CA ALA A 193 -3.96 15.61 -4.02
C ALA A 193 -3.30 16.13 -2.73
N LEU A 194 -3.44 17.42 -2.41
CA LEU A 194 -2.86 18.01 -1.19
C LEU A 194 -3.48 17.43 0.09
N TYR A 195 -4.78 17.12 0.07
CA TYR A 195 -5.48 16.48 1.17
C TYR A 195 -4.98 15.04 1.40
N GLU A 196 -4.91 14.24 0.33
CA GLU A 196 -4.41 12.87 0.43
C GLU A 196 -2.95 12.83 0.87
N GLU A 197 -2.11 13.72 0.36
CA GLU A 197 -0.69 13.74 0.71
C GLU A 197 -0.45 14.18 2.16
N ILE A 198 -1.02 15.32 2.56
CA ILE A 198 -0.73 15.94 3.85
C ILE A 198 -1.58 15.33 4.96
N LEU A 199 -2.88 15.11 4.73
CA LEU A 199 -3.81 14.58 5.72
C LEU A 199 -4.01 13.06 5.62
N GLY A 200 -3.71 12.43 4.48
CA GLY A 200 -3.92 10.98 4.30
C GLY A 200 -5.39 10.61 4.08
N ARG A 201 -6.21 11.55 3.62
CA ARG A 201 -7.62 11.35 3.35
C ARG A 201 -8.15 12.36 2.34
N SER A 202 -9.28 12.05 1.74
CA SER A 202 -9.99 12.98 0.86
C SER A 202 -10.63 14.14 1.65
N PRO A 203 -10.80 15.32 1.03
CA PRO A 203 -11.57 16.42 1.61
C PRO A 203 -13.06 16.06 1.67
N ASP A 204 -13.74 16.55 2.71
CA ASP A 204 -15.20 16.53 2.73
C ASP A 204 -15.78 17.47 1.66
N PRO A 205 -17.05 17.30 1.24
CA PRO A 205 -17.62 18.10 0.15
C PRO A 205 -17.56 19.62 0.38
N ALA A 206 -17.73 20.09 1.62
CA ALA A 206 -17.71 21.52 1.94
C ALA A 206 -16.27 22.06 1.94
N GLY A 207 -15.34 21.33 2.54
CA GLY A 207 -13.91 21.65 2.51
C GLY A 207 -13.36 21.69 1.09
N ARG A 208 -13.71 20.71 0.25
CA ARG A 208 -13.34 20.69 -1.18
C ARG A 208 -13.85 21.93 -1.91
N ALA A 209 -15.14 22.25 -1.77
CA ALA A 209 -15.74 23.40 -2.44
C ALA A 209 -15.09 24.74 -2.00
N HIS A 210 -14.83 24.88 -0.70
CA HIS A 210 -14.13 26.04 -0.15
C HIS A 210 -12.75 26.22 -0.78
N TRP A 211 -11.93 25.17 -0.81
CA TRP A 211 -10.56 25.27 -1.30
C TRP A 211 -10.46 25.46 -2.81
N ILE A 212 -11.35 24.85 -3.61
CA ILE A 212 -11.39 25.13 -5.06
C ILE A 212 -11.64 26.61 -5.33
N ALA A 213 -12.57 27.23 -4.60
CA ALA A 213 -12.83 28.66 -4.69
C ALA A 213 -11.63 29.48 -4.21
N ALA A 214 -11.01 29.09 -3.09
CA ALA A 214 -9.84 29.77 -2.54
C ALA A 214 -8.64 29.75 -3.50
N LEU A 215 -8.33 28.60 -4.14
CA LEU A 215 -7.24 28.46 -5.11
C LEU A 215 -7.42 29.32 -6.38
N ALA A 216 -8.56 30.01 -6.54
CA ALA A 216 -8.69 31.08 -7.53
C ALA A 216 -7.80 32.30 -7.22
N THR A 217 -7.46 32.51 -5.94
CA THR A 217 -6.87 33.74 -5.42
C THR A 217 -5.71 33.52 -4.45
N VAL A 218 -5.58 32.31 -3.89
CA VAL A 218 -4.42 31.89 -3.10
C VAL A 218 -3.64 30.81 -3.85
N ASN A 219 -2.34 30.67 -3.57
CA ASN A 219 -1.54 29.59 -4.15
C ASN A 219 -1.70 28.27 -3.38
N ASP A 220 -1.39 27.18 -4.07
CA ASP A 220 -1.37 25.81 -3.52
C ASP A 220 -0.47 25.69 -2.29
N VAL A 221 0.61 26.47 -2.24
CA VAL A 221 1.56 26.52 -1.11
C VAL A 221 0.87 26.91 0.19
N ARG A 222 -0.01 27.92 0.13
CA ARG A 222 -0.76 28.35 1.31
C ARG A 222 -1.70 27.26 1.79
N LEU A 223 -2.37 26.54 0.88
CA LEU A 223 -3.20 25.40 1.23
C LEU A 223 -2.35 24.32 1.92
N ALA A 224 -1.22 23.94 1.32
CA ALA A 224 -0.30 22.95 1.88
C ALA A 224 0.15 23.31 3.30
N VAL A 225 0.57 24.57 3.51
CA VAL A 225 0.98 25.08 4.84
C VAL A 225 -0.16 25.00 5.84
N LEU A 226 -1.38 25.36 5.46
CA LEU A 226 -2.55 25.34 6.36
C LEU A 226 -2.98 23.92 6.72
N LEU A 227 -2.95 22.98 5.77
CA LEU A 227 -3.22 21.57 6.05
C LEU A 227 -2.15 20.98 6.98
N ALA A 228 -0.87 21.24 6.70
CA ALA A 228 0.25 20.76 7.50
C ALA A 228 0.30 21.36 8.91
N ALA A 229 -0.21 22.57 9.08
CA ALA A 229 -0.34 23.26 10.37
C ALA A 229 -1.54 22.77 11.21
N SER A 230 -2.41 21.93 10.64
CA SER A 230 -3.65 21.51 11.31
C SER A 230 -3.37 20.63 12.54
N GLY A 231 -4.30 20.66 13.50
CA GLY A 231 -4.24 19.79 14.67
C GLY A 231 -4.30 18.29 14.32
N GLU A 232 -4.90 17.95 13.18
CA GLU A 232 -5.00 16.58 12.67
C GLU A 232 -3.61 16.02 12.31
N VAL A 233 -2.79 16.78 11.58
CA VAL A 233 -1.43 16.36 11.22
C VAL A 233 -0.58 16.19 12.48
N ARG A 234 -0.69 17.12 13.44
CA ARG A 234 0.06 17.05 14.69
C ARG A 234 -0.31 15.80 15.52
N ALA A 235 -1.61 15.58 15.73
CA ALA A 235 -2.11 14.45 16.51
C ALA A 235 -1.82 13.09 15.84
N GLY A 236 -1.88 13.02 14.51
CA GLY A 236 -1.63 11.80 13.73
C GLY A 236 -0.15 11.55 13.40
N ALA A 237 0.75 12.49 13.68
CA ALA A 237 2.13 12.44 13.18
C ALA A 237 2.88 11.19 13.63
N CYS A 238 2.78 10.82 14.91
CA CYS A 238 3.52 9.65 15.39
C CYS A 238 3.00 8.34 14.82
N ALA A 239 1.69 8.16 14.70
CA ALA A 239 1.13 6.97 14.08
C ALA A 239 1.62 6.81 12.63
N ARG A 240 1.63 7.91 11.86
CA ARG A 240 2.14 7.93 10.47
C ARG A 240 3.63 7.65 10.38
N VAL A 241 4.45 8.27 11.24
CA VAL A 241 5.90 8.05 11.27
C VAL A 241 6.23 6.61 11.69
N GLN A 242 5.53 6.07 12.69
CA GLN A 242 5.69 4.68 13.13
C GLN A 242 5.29 3.70 12.03
N GLN A 243 4.15 3.91 11.37
CA GLN A 243 3.70 3.06 10.26
C GLN A 243 4.69 3.09 9.10
N ALA A 244 5.20 4.26 8.72
CA ALA A 244 6.20 4.39 7.65
C ALA A 244 7.53 3.72 8.04
N THR A 245 7.96 3.85 9.29
CA THR A 245 9.17 3.20 9.80
C THR A 245 9.05 1.68 9.75
N PHE A 246 7.93 1.16 10.26
CA PHE A 246 7.58 -0.27 10.18
C PHE A 246 7.58 -0.74 8.72
N ALA A 247 6.95 0.02 7.81
CA ALA A 247 6.86 -0.37 6.41
C ALA A 247 8.22 -0.42 5.71
N ALA A 248 9.08 0.57 5.93
CA ALA A 248 10.43 0.58 5.37
C ALA A 248 11.26 -0.61 5.88
N GLU A 249 11.20 -0.89 7.19
CA GLU A 249 11.97 -1.96 7.81
C GLU A 249 11.44 -3.35 7.41
N ALA A 250 10.13 -3.56 7.46
CA ALA A 250 9.48 -4.79 7.02
C ALA A 250 9.83 -5.08 5.56
N THR A 251 9.76 -4.06 4.70
CA THR A 251 10.11 -4.17 3.27
C THR A 251 11.56 -4.58 3.08
N ALA A 252 12.50 -3.91 3.75
CA ALA A 252 13.92 -4.22 3.64
C ALA A 252 14.27 -5.62 4.17
N ARG A 253 13.66 -6.04 5.29
CA ARG A 253 13.84 -7.40 5.84
C ARG A 253 13.25 -8.45 4.90
N ALA A 254 12.03 -8.24 4.40
CA ALA A 254 11.38 -9.17 3.50
C ALA A 254 12.14 -9.36 2.18
N HIS A 255 12.62 -8.29 1.55
CA HIS A 255 13.43 -8.40 0.34
C HIS A 255 14.72 -9.17 0.58
N ARG A 256 15.43 -8.91 1.68
CA ARG A 256 16.64 -9.66 2.02
C ARG A 256 16.33 -11.14 2.22
N THR A 257 15.34 -11.46 3.06
CA THR A 257 14.99 -12.85 3.39
C THR A 257 14.43 -13.62 2.19
N VAL A 258 13.54 -13.02 1.40
CA VAL A 258 12.80 -13.69 0.32
C VAL A 258 13.57 -13.68 -1.01
N LEU A 259 14.22 -12.56 -1.35
CA LEU A 259 14.90 -12.35 -2.64
C LEU A 259 16.44 -12.37 -2.54
N GLY A 260 17.00 -12.22 -1.34
CA GLY A 260 18.46 -12.20 -1.15
C GLY A 260 19.12 -10.86 -1.45
N ARG A 261 18.36 -9.76 -1.53
CA ARG A 261 18.86 -8.41 -1.80
C ARG A 261 18.13 -7.33 -1.02
N VAL A 262 18.69 -6.13 -0.98
CA VAL A 262 18.02 -4.93 -0.43
C VAL A 262 17.37 -4.18 -1.60
N PRO A 263 16.13 -3.67 -1.47
CA PRO A 263 15.49 -2.88 -2.51
C PRO A 263 16.14 -1.50 -2.61
N ASP A 264 16.13 -0.92 -3.80
CA ASP A 264 16.46 0.50 -3.95
C ASP A 264 15.37 1.38 -3.29
N PRO A 265 15.64 2.69 -3.07
CA PRO A 265 14.67 3.56 -2.40
C PRO A 265 13.30 3.63 -3.10
N GLY A 266 13.26 3.66 -4.43
CA GLY A 266 12.00 3.76 -5.18
C GLY A 266 11.17 2.48 -5.10
N GLU A 267 11.81 1.32 -5.18
CA GLU A 267 11.17 0.03 -4.96
C GLU A 267 10.66 -0.09 -3.51
N ARG A 268 11.50 0.25 -2.53
CA ARG A 268 11.13 0.20 -1.11
C ARG A 268 9.87 1.02 -0.84
N ASP A 269 9.81 2.23 -1.38
CA ASP A 269 8.70 3.15 -1.14
C ASP A 269 7.42 2.64 -1.82
N ALA A 270 7.52 2.05 -3.01
CA ALA A 270 6.39 1.42 -3.69
C ALA A 270 5.80 0.25 -2.88
N TRP A 271 6.65 -0.61 -2.31
CA TRP A 271 6.21 -1.71 -1.44
C TRP A 271 5.66 -1.23 -0.10
N ALA A 272 6.25 -0.17 0.46
CA ALA A 272 5.77 0.43 1.70
C ALA A 272 4.35 1.00 1.57
N VAL A 273 3.95 1.49 0.38
CA VAL A 273 2.56 1.87 0.10
C VAL A 273 1.63 0.68 0.24
N GLY A 274 1.94 -0.46 -0.36
CA GLY A 274 1.12 -1.68 -0.26
C GLY A 274 0.94 -2.16 1.17
N LEU A 275 1.99 -2.02 2.01
CA LEU A 275 1.90 -2.37 3.43
C LEU A 275 1.00 -1.41 4.22
N ARG A 276 0.72 -0.19 3.76
CA ARG A 276 -0.29 0.67 4.42
C ARG A 276 -1.69 0.10 4.25
N ASP A 277 -1.98 -0.43 3.07
CA ASP A 277 -3.27 -1.03 2.73
C ASP A 277 -3.42 -2.42 3.38
N HIS A 278 -2.31 -3.14 3.54
CA HIS A 278 -2.25 -4.49 4.12
C HIS A 278 -1.15 -4.58 5.20
N PRO A 279 -1.37 -4.07 6.43
CA PRO A 279 -0.33 -3.80 7.43
C PRO A 279 0.18 -5.06 8.14
N HIS A 280 0.74 -5.99 7.39
CA HIS A 280 1.27 -7.23 7.93
C HIS A 280 2.35 -7.87 7.05
N VAL A 281 3.37 -8.40 7.72
CA VAL A 281 4.53 -9.04 7.07
C VAL A 281 4.12 -10.22 6.19
N ALA A 282 3.08 -10.98 6.58
CA ALA A 282 2.61 -12.12 5.79
C ALA A 282 2.19 -11.73 4.36
N TRP A 283 1.50 -10.60 4.21
CA TRP A 283 1.11 -10.11 2.89
C TRP A 283 2.32 -9.74 2.05
N LEU A 284 3.27 -9.01 2.64
CA LEU A 284 4.50 -8.61 1.97
C LEU A 284 5.34 -9.82 1.53
N VAL A 285 5.48 -10.84 2.39
CA VAL A 285 6.21 -12.07 2.05
C VAL A 285 5.50 -12.82 0.91
N ALA A 286 4.18 -13.00 0.99
CA ALA A 286 3.41 -13.64 -0.08
C ALA A 286 3.59 -12.88 -1.41
N ALA A 287 3.52 -11.56 -1.38
CA ALA A 287 3.61 -10.74 -2.58
C ALA A 287 5.01 -10.79 -3.22
N LEU A 288 6.07 -10.81 -2.40
CA LEU A 288 7.43 -11.03 -2.88
C LEU A 288 7.61 -12.44 -3.46
N MET A 289 7.05 -13.46 -2.82
CA MET A 289 7.08 -14.83 -3.34
C MET A 289 6.34 -14.96 -4.68
N ALA A 290 5.31 -14.14 -4.91
CA ALA A 290 4.57 -14.07 -6.17
C ALA A 290 5.35 -13.40 -7.31
N THR A 291 6.52 -12.82 -7.05
CA THR A 291 7.30 -12.16 -8.10
C THR A 291 8.00 -13.19 -9.01
N PRO A 292 8.22 -12.86 -10.31
CA PRO A 292 9.04 -13.68 -11.19
C PRO A 292 10.46 -13.90 -10.63
N GLU A 293 11.00 -12.89 -9.95
CA GLU A 293 12.32 -12.94 -9.31
C GLU A 293 12.41 -14.10 -8.32
N HIS A 294 11.49 -14.19 -7.36
CA HIS A 294 11.49 -15.27 -6.36
C HIS A 294 11.30 -16.66 -6.98
N ARG A 295 10.35 -16.79 -7.92
CA ARG A 295 10.03 -18.06 -8.60
C ARG A 295 11.25 -18.64 -9.33
N SER A 296 12.13 -17.78 -9.85
CA SER A 296 13.32 -18.21 -10.59
C SER A 296 14.47 -18.71 -9.71
N THR A 297 14.54 -18.31 -8.43
CA THR A 297 15.73 -18.54 -7.59
C THR A 297 15.55 -19.57 -6.47
N THR A 298 14.32 -19.85 -6.05
CA THR A 298 14.06 -20.50 -4.74
C THR A 298 13.13 -21.71 -4.80
N ASP A 299 12.29 -21.82 -5.83
CA ASP A 299 11.36 -22.94 -5.99
C ASP A 299 12.07 -24.28 -6.23
N ALA A 300 13.28 -24.25 -6.79
CA ALA A 300 14.05 -25.46 -7.12
C ALA A 300 14.82 -26.07 -5.93
N LEU A 301 14.92 -25.38 -4.79
CA LEU A 301 15.67 -25.89 -3.64
C LEU A 301 14.93 -27.01 -2.93
N ALA A 302 15.65 -28.05 -2.49
CA ALA A 302 15.14 -29.01 -1.52
C ALA A 302 14.81 -28.32 -0.18
N THR A 303 13.80 -28.79 0.55
CA THR A 303 13.30 -28.15 1.78
C THR A 303 14.40 -27.84 2.79
N GLY A 304 15.31 -28.78 3.06
CA GLY A 304 16.43 -28.55 3.99
C GLY A 304 17.44 -27.50 3.53
N ALA A 305 17.65 -27.34 2.22
CA ALA A 305 18.50 -26.28 1.65
C ALA A 305 17.78 -24.93 1.72
N PHE A 306 16.47 -24.92 1.44
CA PHE A 306 15.62 -23.74 1.58
C PHE A 306 15.64 -23.20 3.01
N VAL A 307 15.44 -24.05 4.04
CA VAL A 307 15.45 -23.62 5.45
C VAL A 307 16.78 -22.96 5.80
N THR A 308 17.89 -23.55 5.38
CA THR A 308 19.24 -23.02 5.65
C THR A 308 19.46 -21.68 4.96
N GLN A 309 19.13 -21.58 3.67
CA GLN A 309 19.27 -20.35 2.89
C GLN A 309 18.38 -19.23 3.44
N ALA A 310 17.16 -19.52 3.88
CA ALA A 310 16.25 -18.53 4.44
C ALA A 310 16.82 -17.88 5.71
N HIS A 311 17.43 -18.68 6.61
CA HIS A 311 18.10 -18.16 7.81
C HIS A 311 19.28 -17.28 7.44
N ASP A 312 20.13 -17.74 6.51
CA ASP A 312 21.31 -17.01 6.06
C ASP A 312 20.92 -15.65 5.44
N ARG A 313 19.93 -15.64 4.54
CA ARG A 313 19.38 -14.43 3.92
C ARG A 313 18.73 -13.47 4.91
N ALA A 314 18.08 -14.00 5.95
CA ALA A 314 17.53 -13.18 7.02
C ALA A 314 18.62 -12.54 7.90
N GLY A 315 19.87 -13.01 7.80
CA GLY A 315 20.94 -12.66 8.74
C GLY A 315 20.72 -13.26 10.13
N ALA A 316 19.97 -14.36 10.21
CA ALA A 316 19.80 -15.13 11.43
C ALA A 316 21.05 -15.98 11.71
N ALA A 317 21.23 -16.40 12.97
CA ALA A 317 22.17 -17.46 13.25
C ALA A 317 21.78 -18.73 12.47
N PRO A 318 22.74 -19.55 12.03
CA PRO A 318 22.43 -20.84 11.43
C PRO A 318 21.51 -21.65 12.34
N PRO A 319 20.41 -22.24 11.83
CA PRO A 319 19.47 -22.98 12.66
C PRO A 319 20.17 -24.20 13.27
N SER A 320 19.82 -24.52 14.51
CA SER A 320 20.26 -25.78 15.11
C SER A 320 19.75 -26.98 14.31
N ASP A 321 20.41 -28.13 14.40
CA ASP A 321 19.95 -29.35 13.69
C ASP A 321 18.50 -29.73 14.06
N ALA A 322 18.11 -29.55 15.33
CA ALA A 322 16.77 -29.82 15.81
C ALA A 322 15.73 -28.84 15.25
N GLU A 323 16.07 -27.55 15.17
CA GLU A 323 15.21 -26.52 14.57
C GLU A 323 15.04 -26.74 13.07
N ARG A 324 16.15 -26.99 12.37
CA ARG A 324 16.14 -27.30 10.95
C ARG A 324 15.30 -28.54 10.66
N ALA A 325 15.46 -29.61 11.45
CA ALA A 325 14.67 -30.83 11.30
C ALA A 325 13.16 -30.58 11.50
N ARG A 326 12.77 -29.80 12.51
CA ARG A 326 11.36 -29.42 12.75
C ARG A 326 10.77 -28.68 11.57
N TRP A 327 11.43 -27.64 11.08
CA TRP A 327 10.94 -26.88 9.92
C TRP A 327 10.86 -27.73 8.65
N VAL A 328 11.83 -28.62 8.42
CA VAL A 328 11.78 -29.56 7.29
C VAL A 328 10.57 -30.48 7.41
N THR A 329 10.37 -31.11 8.56
CA THR A 329 9.21 -31.98 8.79
C THR A 329 7.88 -31.23 8.63
N ASP A 330 7.74 -30.06 9.24
CA ASP A 330 6.50 -29.28 9.16
C ASP A 330 6.19 -28.86 7.72
N ILE A 331 7.22 -28.49 6.94
CA ILE A 331 7.05 -28.11 5.52
C ILE A 331 6.75 -29.31 4.64
N ASP A 332 7.47 -30.42 4.79
CA ASP A 332 7.29 -31.61 3.96
C ASP A 332 5.97 -32.34 4.25
N THR A 333 5.47 -32.25 5.49
CA THR A 333 4.14 -32.78 5.87
C THR A 333 3.00 -31.81 5.60
N GLY A 334 3.30 -30.56 5.24
CA GLY A 334 2.32 -29.49 4.99
C GLY A 334 1.69 -28.89 6.25
N ALA A 335 2.13 -29.29 7.46
CA ALA A 335 1.72 -28.65 8.71
C ALA A 335 2.06 -27.15 8.73
N ARG A 336 3.10 -26.75 8.00
CA ARG A 336 3.44 -25.36 7.65
C ARG A 336 3.89 -25.28 6.19
N GLY A 337 3.84 -24.09 5.60
CA GLY A 337 4.43 -23.79 4.30
C GLY A 337 5.81 -23.14 4.40
N ARG A 338 6.48 -23.04 3.26
CA ARG A 338 7.71 -22.22 3.13
C ARG A 338 7.49 -20.76 3.53
N ILE A 339 6.29 -20.23 3.25
CA ILE A 339 5.88 -18.88 3.63
C ILE A 339 5.88 -18.70 5.15
N ASP A 340 5.46 -19.69 5.95
CA ASP A 340 5.44 -19.56 7.41
C ASP A 340 6.84 -19.34 7.99
N LEU A 341 7.86 -20.03 7.46
CA LEU A 341 9.25 -19.80 7.84
C LEU A 341 9.71 -18.39 7.46
N LEU A 342 9.43 -17.95 6.23
CA LEU A 342 9.84 -16.63 5.75
C LEU A 342 9.16 -15.52 6.55
N VAL A 343 7.86 -15.64 6.82
CA VAL A 343 7.12 -14.71 7.68
C VAL A 343 7.69 -14.69 9.09
N HIS A 344 7.98 -15.86 9.67
CA HIS A 344 8.61 -15.95 10.98
C HIS A 344 9.94 -15.21 11.02
N LEU A 345 10.85 -15.50 10.09
CA LEU A 345 12.18 -14.88 10.04
C LEU A 345 12.12 -13.37 9.82
N VAL A 346 11.28 -12.89 8.90
CA VAL A 346 11.11 -11.45 8.66
C VAL A 346 10.56 -10.74 9.90
N ALA A 347 9.62 -11.38 10.61
CA ALA A 347 9.01 -10.81 11.79
C ALA A 347 9.91 -10.81 13.04
N THR A 348 10.85 -11.74 13.17
CA THR A 348 11.60 -11.94 14.43
C THR A 348 13.09 -11.55 14.37
N VAL A 349 13.74 -11.71 13.20
CA VAL A 349 15.20 -11.53 13.09
C VAL A 349 15.56 -10.05 13.10
N GLY A 350 16.43 -9.64 14.03
CA GLY A 350 16.75 -8.23 14.28
C GLY A 350 15.81 -7.56 15.29
N GLY A 351 14.98 -8.33 16.00
CA GLY A 351 13.97 -7.85 16.94
C GLY A 351 12.57 -7.92 16.34
N PRO A 352 11.53 -8.00 17.18
CA PRO A 352 10.16 -8.18 16.70
C PRO A 352 9.70 -6.98 15.87
N LEU A 353 9.25 -7.24 14.65
CA LEU A 353 8.41 -6.31 13.91
C LEU A 353 6.99 -6.41 14.45
N SER A 354 6.64 -5.55 15.41
CA SER A 354 5.24 -5.37 15.77
C SER A 354 4.58 -4.48 14.72
N PRO A 355 3.53 -4.94 14.00
CA PRO A 355 2.65 -3.99 13.32
C PRO A 355 2.10 -3.00 14.36
N PRO A 356 1.73 -1.76 13.96
CA PRO A 356 0.89 -0.94 14.82
C PRO A 356 -0.34 -1.79 15.20
N ASP A 357 -0.58 -1.95 16.50
CA ASP A 357 -1.46 -2.98 17.07
C ASP A 357 -2.68 -3.22 16.16
N PRO A 358 -2.91 -4.46 15.67
CA PRO A 358 -4.19 -4.74 15.05
C PRO A 358 -5.25 -4.39 16.11
N PRO A 359 -6.35 -3.72 15.73
CA PRO A 359 -7.45 -3.42 16.66
C PRO A 359 -8.04 -4.73 17.24
N THR A 360 -7.43 -5.26 18.30
CA THR A 360 -7.80 -6.51 18.94
C THR A 360 -8.98 -6.26 19.87
N ALA A 361 -10.18 -6.39 19.31
CA ALA A 361 -11.39 -6.67 20.07
C ALA A 361 -12.32 -7.58 19.27
N CYS A 362 -11.90 -8.83 19.05
CA CYS A 362 -12.80 -9.92 18.71
C CYS A 362 -12.85 -10.91 19.86
N ALA A 363 -13.45 -10.48 20.97
CA ALA A 363 -13.93 -11.43 21.96
C ALA A 363 -15.22 -12.02 21.39
N LEU A 364 -15.24 -13.35 21.27
CA LEU A 364 -16.34 -14.21 20.83
C LEU A 364 -16.30 -14.59 19.33
N PHE A 365 -16.48 -15.89 19.08
CA PHE A 365 -16.87 -16.53 17.82
C PHE A 365 -15.75 -17.11 16.92
N THR A 366 -15.27 -18.26 17.38
CA THR A 366 -15.01 -19.45 16.54
C THR A 366 -15.54 -20.66 17.30
N ASP A 367 -16.86 -20.83 17.44
CA ASP A 367 -17.36 -22.15 17.82
C ASP A 367 -17.15 -23.08 16.62
N GLY A 368 -15.97 -23.71 16.58
CA GLY A 368 -15.58 -24.75 15.62
C GLY A 368 -14.58 -24.38 14.52
N GLY A 369 -14.03 -23.16 14.47
CA GLY A 369 -13.02 -22.75 13.47
C GLY A 369 -11.58 -22.99 13.92
N SER A 370 -10.70 -23.45 13.02
CA SER A 370 -9.28 -23.70 13.32
C SER A 370 -8.38 -22.45 13.31
N VAL A 371 -8.92 -21.29 12.92
CA VAL A 371 -8.21 -20.00 12.80
C VAL A 371 -9.04 -18.88 13.41
N THR A 372 -8.43 -18.09 14.31
CA THR A 372 -9.04 -16.88 14.86
C THR A 372 -8.92 -15.73 13.84
N PRO A 373 -10.03 -15.11 13.40
CA PRO A 373 -9.98 -14.00 12.44
C PRO A 373 -9.26 -12.76 13.00
N LEU A 374 -8.51 -12.07 12.15
CA LEU A 374 -8.05 -10.70 12.43
C LEU A 374 -9.15 -9.70 12.04
N CYS A 375 -9.45 -8.77 12.96
CA CYS A 375 -10.58 -7.85 12.85
C CYS A 375 -10.26 -6.44 13.37
N ARG A 376 -11.15 -5.49 13.06
CA ARG A 376 -11.23 -4.15 13.66
C ARG A 376 -12.45 -4.12 14.57
N ALA A 377 -12.32 -3.57 15.78
CA ALA A 377 -13.39 -3.51 16.78
C ALA A 377 -14.74 -3.14 16.14
N GLY A 378 -15.67 -4.10 16.06
CA GLY A 378 -16.81 -4.02 15.14
C GLY A 378 -17.82 -5.17 15.29
N ARG A 379 -18.83 -5.21 14.42
CA ARG A 379 -19.89 -6.24 14.41
C ARG A 379 -19.61 -7.28 13.32
N PRO A 380 -19.96 -8.56 13.51
CA PRO A 380 -19.72 -9.61 12.52
C PRO A 380 -20.30 -9.31 11.13
N GLY A 381 -19.55 -9.68 10.09
CA GLY A 381 -20.01 -9.74 8.69
C GLY A 381 -19.81 -8.46 7.86
N ALA A 382 -19.46 -7.33 8.46
CA ALA A 382 -19.00 -6.18 7.68
C ALA A 382 -17.54 -6.41 7.26
N ILE A 383 -17.21 -6.46 5.96
CA ILE A 383 -15.80 -6.59 5.51
C ILE A 383 -14.93 -5.48 6.10
N GLY A 384 -15.48 -4.28 6.32
CA GLY A 384 -14.76 -3.16 6.96
C GLY A 384 -14.26 -3.47 8.38
N ASP A 385 -14.84 -4.47 9.03
CA ASP A 385 -14.52 -4.92 10.39
C ASP A 385 -13.57 -6.14 10.40
N VAL A 386 -13.21 -6.70 9.24
CA VAL A 386 -12.21 -7.77 9.11
C VAL A 386 -11.02 -7.30 8.28
N VAL A 387 -9.83 -7.81 8.60
CA VAL A 387 -8.64 -7.51 7.79
C VAL A 387 -8.54 -8.56 6.69
N VAL A 388 -9.21 -8.32 5.58
CA VAL A 388 -9.14 -9.14 4.37
C VAL A 388 -8.06 -8.58 3.44
N VAL A 389 -7.28 -9.49 2.86
CA VAL A 389 -6.20 -9.15 1.94
C VAL A 389 -6.25 -10.05 0.70
N PRO A 390 -5.89 -9.53 -0.48
CA PRO A 390 -5.79 -10.36 -1.67
C PRO A 390 -4.61 -11.33 -1.54
N VAL A 391 -4.82 -12.56 -2.00
CA VAL A 391 -3.76 -13.53 -2.24
C VAL A 391 -3.03 -13.08 -3.52
N PRO A 392 -1.73 -12.76 -3.45
CA PRO A 392 -1.04 -12.15 -4.58
C PRO A 392 -1.08 -12.99 -5.87
N GLY A 393 -1.46 -12.35 -6.98
CA GLY A 393 -1.50 -13.00 -8.30
C GLY A 393 -2.78 -13.79 -8.58
N THR A 394 -3.78 -13.71 -7.70
CA THR A 394 -5.10 -14.34 -7.89
C THR A 394 -6.22 -13.34 -7.60
N ILE A 395 -7.48 -13.72 -7.86
CA ILE A 395 -8.65 -12.93 -7.44
C ILE A 395 -9.13 -13.29 -6.04
N THR A 396 -8.41 -14.18 -5.36
CA THR A 396 -8.78 -14.69 -4.04
C THR A 396 -8.48 -13.65 -2.97
N GLU A 397 -9.44 -13.41 -2.10
CA GLU A 397 -9.31 -12.56 -0.92
C GLU A 397 -9.58 -13.38 0.35
N VAL A 398 -8.70 -13.28 1.35
CA VAL A 398 -8.81 -14.05 2.60
C VAL A 398 -8.53 -13.18 3.81
N ASN A 399 -8.99 -13.63 4.98
CA ASN A 399 -8.56 -13.07 6.24
C ASN A 399 -7.04 -13.11 6.30
N LEU A 400 -6.42 -12.03 6.75
CA LEU A 400 -4.97 -11.92 6.85
C LEU A 400 -4.34 -13.05 7.68
N GLY A 401 -5.03 -13.54 8.73
CA GLY A 401 -4.56 -14.67 9.53
C GLY A 401 -4.55 -16.01 8.76
N LEU A 402 -5.34 -16.13 7.69
CA LEU A 402 -5.43 -17.32 6.84
C LEU A 402 -4.45 -17.28 5.65
N LEU A 403 -3.93 -16.09 5.31
CA LEU A 403 -3.08 -15.88 4.13
C LEU A 403 -1.89 -16.86 4.02
N PRO A 404 -1.06 -17.11 5.06
CA PRO A 404 0.06 -18.05 4.94
C PRO A 404 -0.37 -19.47 4.53
N ARG A 405 -1.51 -19.94 5.08
CA ARG A 405 -2.05 -21.27 4.79
C ARG A 405 -2.62 -21.35 3.37
N THR A 406 -3.39 -20.35 2.96
CA THR A 406 -3.91 -20.26 1.58
C THR A 406 -2.78 -20.22 0.57
N TRP A 407 -1.76 -19.39 0.83
CA TRP A 407 -0.57 -19.30 -0.03
C TRP A 407 0.16 -20.63 -0.14
N ALA A 408 0.36 -21.34 0.98
CA ALA A 408 1.01 -22.64 1.01
C ALA A 408 0.24 -23.71 0.21
N LEU A 409 -1.09 -23.72 0.32
CA LEU A 409 -1.97 -24.59 -0.48
C LEU A 409 -1.79 -24.30 -1.98
N TYR A 410 -1.85 -23.03 -2.40
CA TYR A 410 -1.76 -22.65 -3.80
C TYR A 410 -0.40 -22.97 -4.39
N GLU A 411 0.67 -22.78 -3.61
CA GLU A 411 2.02 -23.15 -3.97
C GLU A 411 2.19 -24.67 -4.12
N ALA A 412 1.56 -25.47 -3.25
CA ALA A 412 1.56 -26.92 -3.37
C ALA A 412 0.79 -27.38 -4.62
N ALA A 413 -0.33 -26.74 -4.93
CA ALA A 413 -1.11 -27.02 -6.13
C ALA A 413 -0.31 -26.72 -7.40
N ARG A 414 0.39 -25.58 -7.42
CA ARG A 414 1.27 -25.18 -8.53
C ARG A 414 2.39 -26.18 -8.78
N ARG A 415 3.00 -26.71 -7.71
CA ARG A 415 4.00 -27.78 -7.82
C ARG A 415 3.41 -29.09 -8.36
N ALA A 416 2.13 -29.34 -8.10
CA ALA A 416 1.38 -30.45 -8.67
C ALA A 416 0.86 -30.19 -10.10
N GLY A 417 1.08 -28.99 -10.66
CA GLY A 417 0.68 -28.62 -12.01
C GLY A 417 -0.68 -27.93 -12.12
N PHE A 418 -1.26 -27.47 -11.02
CA PHE A 418 -2.58 -26.84 -10.96
C PHE A 418 -2.48 -25.36 -10.55
N ALA A 419 -3.26 -24.48 -11.18
CA ALA A 419 -3.41 -23.09 -10.74
C ALA A 419 -4.76 -22.89 -10.03
N LEU A 420 -4.74 -22.77 -8.70
CA LEU A 420 -5.94 -22.52 -7.92
C LEU A 420 -6.30 -21.03 -7.88
N ASP A 421 -7.61 -20.76 -7.82
CA ASP A 421 -8.16 -19.42 -7.59
C ASP A 421 -9.52 -19.51 -6.89
N ALA A 422 -10.10 -18.36 -6.53
CA ALA A 422 -11.48 -18.27 -6.06
C ALA A 422 -12.46 -18.36 -7.23
N ASN A 423 -13.62 -18.93 -6.96
CA ASN A 423 -14.73 -19.09 -7.89
C ASN A 423 -15.94 -18.30 -7.38
N GLY A 424 -16.59 -17.53 -8.25
CA GLY A 424 -17.87 -16.88 -7.95
C GLY A 424 -17.90 -15.39 -8.29
N PRO A 425 -19.11 -14.81 -8.47
CA PRO A 425 -19.28 -13.42 -8.91
C PRO A 425 -18.82 -12.38 -7.89
N LEU A 426 -18.64 -12.78 -6.61
CA LEU A 426 -18.26 -11.92 -5.49
C LEU A 426 -16.94 -12.37 -4.81
N GLY A 427 -16.17 -13.27 -5.44
CA GLY A 427 -14.90 -13.76 -4.90
C GLY A 427 -15.04 -14.61 -3.62
N SER A 428 -13.92 -14.79 -2.91
CA SER A 428 -13.84 -15.63 -1.70
C SER A 428 -14.17 -14.90 -0.39
N ALA A 429 -14.19 -13.57 -0.39
CA ALA A 429 -14.64 -12.75 0.74
C ALA A 429 -15.78 -11.83 0.29
N ARG A 430 -16.79 -11.62 1.14
CA ARG A 430 -17.95 -10.76 0.81
C ARG A 430 -18.55 -10.07 2.03
N THR A 431 -19.20 -8.94 1.83
CA THR A 431 -19.90 -8.18 2.87
C THR A 431 -21.16 -8.91 3.32
N ARG A 432 -21.68 -8.52 4.49
CA ARG A 432 -22.98 -8.99 5.00
C ARG A 432 -24.11 -8.64 4.05
N GLU A 433 -24.07 -7.47 3.42
CA GLU A 433 -25.05 -7.04 2.43
C GLU A 433 -25.00 -7.92 1.17
N GLU A 434 -23.81 -8.24 0.68
CA GLU A 434 -23.61 -9.18 -0.43
C GLU A 434 -24.06 -10.59 -0.06
N GLN A 435 -23.78 -11.04 1.16
CA GLN A 435 -24.26 -12.32 1.69
C GLN A 435 -25.79 -12.35 1.76
N GLN A 436 -26.42 -11.28 2.23
CA GLN A 436 -27.88 -11.12 2.29
C GLN A 436 -28.49 -11.18 0.89
N TYR A 437 -27.90 -10.49 -0.07
CA TYR A 437 -28.32 -10.56 -1.46
C TYR A 437 -28.30 -12.00 -2.00
N LEU A 438 -27.22 -12.74 -1.78
CA LEU A 438 -27.12 -14.13 -2.23
C LEU A 438 -28.18 -15.02 -1.58
N TYR A 439 -28.37 -14.88 -0.27
CA TYR A 439 -29.36 -15.64 0.50
C TYR A 439 -30.79 -15.37 0.03
N ASP A 440 -31.17 -14.09 -0.15
CA ASP A 440 -32.52 -13.70 -0.56
C ASP A 440 -32.85 -14.09 -2.00
N ASN A 441 -31.83 -14.25 -2.86
CA ASN A 441 -32.00 -14.62 -4.27
C ASN A 441 -31.77 -16.11 -4.54
N GLY A 442 -31.70 -16.95 -3.50
CA GLY A 442 -31.68 -18.42 -3.63
C GLY A 442 -30.36 -19.01 -4.12
N PHE A 443 -29.25 -18.29 -3.99
CA PHE A 443 -27.91 -18.86 -4.19
C PHE A 443 -27.56 -19.82 -3.04
N PRO A 444 -26.65 -20.80 -3.25
CA PRO A 444 -26.15 -21.67 -2.19
C PRO A 444 -25.29 -20.85 -1.21
N ALA A 445 -25.94 -20.29 -0.20
CA ALA A 445 -25.39 -19.28 0.68
C ALA A 445 -26.00 -19.45 2.08
N ASN A 446 -25.16 -19.40 3.12
CA ASN A 446 -25.65 -19.41 4.50
C ASN A 446 -26.36 -18.10 4.86
N PRO A 447 -27.21 -18.10 5.91
CA PRO A 447 -27.80 -16.87 6.44
C PRO A 447 -26.72 -15.83 6.78
N PRO A 448 -26.98 -14.53 6.57
CA PRO A 448 -26.01 -13.48 6.87
C PRO A 448 -25.59 -13.44 8.34
N GLY A 449 -24.30 -13.25 8.59
CA GLY A 449 -23.67 -13.36 9.90
C GLY A 449 -23.29 -14.79 10.31
N THR A 450 -23.39 -15.76 9.39
CA THR A 450 -23.02 -17.17 9.63
C THR A 450 -22.09 -17.76 8.57
N SER A 451 -21.84 -17.06 7.44
CA SER A 451 -21.03 -17.59 6.35
C SER A 451 -19.54 -17.29 6.49
N MET A 452 -18.67 -18.30 6.44
CA MET A 452 -17.21 -18.11 6.56
C MET A 452 -16.62 -17.12 5.53
N HIS A 453 -17.29 -16.91 4.38
CA HIS A 453 -16.90 -15.88 3.41
C HIS A 453 -17.02 -14.44 3.94
N GLU A 454 -17.94 -14.18 4.87
CA GLU A 454 -18.11 -12.86 5.49
C GLU A 454 -16.93 -12.45 6.38
N TRP A 455 -16.07 -13.42 6.73
CA TRP A 455 -14.86 -13.21 7.51
C TRP A 455 -13.57 -13.47 6.71
N GLY A 456 -13.69 -13.83 5.43
CA GLY A 456 -12.56 -14.26 4.59
C GLY A 456 -11.95 -15.59 5.03
N LEU A 457 -12.72 -16.46 5.67
CA LEU A 457 -12.28 -17.77 6.19
C LEU A 457 -12.75 -18.96 5.35
N ALA A 458 -13.21 -18.70 4.13
CA ALA A 458 -13.64 -19.72 3.17
C ALA A 458 -13.14 -19.42 1.76
N LEU A 459 -13.06 -20.49 0.96
CA LEU A 459 -12.68 -20.49 -0.44
C LEU A 459 -13.69 -21.34 -1.20
N ASP A 460 -14.29 -20.77 -2.25
CA ASP A 460 -14.92 -21.56 -3.28
C ASP A 460 -13.87 -21.79 -4.37
N VAL A 461 -13.33 -23.00 -4.49
CA VAL A 461 -12.10 -23.25 -5.25
C VAL A 461 -12.39 -23.46 -6.74
N ALA A 462 -11.73 -22.66 -7.58
CA ALA A 462 -11.54 -22.89 -9.02
C ALA A 462 -10.12 -23.41 -9.29
N CYS A 463 -9.95 -24.02 -10.45
CA CYS A 463 -8.66 -24.54 -10.90
C CYS A 463 -8.50 -24.30 -12.40
N ASP A 464 -7.38 -23.71 -12.82
CA ASP A 464 -7.05 -23.34 -14.18
C ASP A 464 -8.17 -22.52 -14.87
N GLY A 465 -8.79 -21.61 -14.10
CA GLY A 465 -9.90 -20.77 -14.56
C GLY A 465 -11.24 -21.51 -14.73
N ARG A 466 -11.35 -22.75 -14.26
CA ARG A 466 -12.57 -23.57 -14.36
C ARG A 466 -13.23 -23.74 -13.00
N SER A 467 -14.54 -23.54 -12.98
CA SER A 467 -15.39 -23.84 -11.83
C SER A 467 -15.43 -25.34 -11.55
N TRP A 468 -15.89 -25.73 -10.37
CA TRP A 468 -15.90 -27.13 -9.91
C TRP A 468 -16.42 -28.16 -10.94
N SER A 469 -17.56 -27.87 -11.56
CA SER A 469 -18.19 -28.77 -12.55
C SER A 469 -17.42 -28.86 -13.87
N GLN A 470 -16.57 -27.88 -14.16
CA GLN A 470 -15.73 -27.79 -15.37
C GLN A 470 -14.27 -28.19 -15.08
N MET A 471 -13.92 -28.32 -13.81
CA MET A 471 -12.58 -28.65 -13.33
C MET A 471 -12.14 -30.03 -13.82
N ASP A 472 -10.83 -30.22 -14.01
CA ASP A 472 -10.29 -31.56 -14.25
C ASP A 472 -10.47 -32.45 -13.01
N ALA A 473 -10.81 -33.74 -13.21
CA ALA A 473 -11.01 -34.68 -12.11
C ALA A 473 -9.74 -34.86 -11.25
N ALA A 474 -8.55 -34.76 -11.85
CA ALA A 474 -7.28 -34.80 -11.14
C ALA A 474 -7.12 -33.57 -10.22
N CYS A 475 -7.52 -32.38 -10.68
CA CYS A 475 -7.46 -31.19 -9.84
C CYS A 475 -8.50 -31.25 -8.70
N ARG A 476 -9.75 -31.66 -8.98
CA ARG A 476 -10.77 -31.87 -7.94
C ARG A 476 -10.28 -32.80 -6.83
N ARG A 477 -9.75 -33.96 -7.23
CA ARG A 477 -9.18 -34.93 -6.30
C ARG A 477 -8.01 -34.35 -5.51
N TRP A 478 -7.09 -33.68 -6.19
CA TRP A 478 -5.93 -33.09 -5.54
C TRP A 478 -6.34 -32.10 -4.46
N VAL A 479 -7.27 -31.18 -4.76
CA VAL A 479 -7.74 -30.18 -3.81
C VAL A 479 -8.38 -30.85 -2.58
N VAL A 480 -9.26 -31.82 -2.79
CA VAL A 480 -9.92 -32.57 -1.70
C VAL A 480 -8.92 -33.31 -0.82
N ASP A 481 -7.93 -33.99 -1.43
CA ASP A 481 -6.94 -34.79 -0.72
C ASP A 481 -5.93 -33.92 0.08
N ASN A 482 -5.74 -32.66 -0.29
CA ASN A 482 -4.65 -31.81 0.24
C ASN A 482 -5.12 -30.61 1.07
N ALA A 483 -6.31 -30.06 0.84
CA ALA A 483 -6.75 -28.82 1.50
C ALA A 483 -6.80 -28.93 3.04
N GLY A 484 -7.14 -30.13 3.57
CA GLY A 484 -7.16 -30.44 5.00
C GLY A 484 -5.82 -30.18 5.69
N THR A 485 -4.71 -30.49 5.03
CA THR A 485 -3.35 -30.28 5.52
C THR A 485 -3.06 -28.80 5.79
N TYR A 486 -3.70 -27.91 5.03
CA TYR A 486 -3.56 -26.46 5.15
C TYR A 486 -4.67 -25.81 6.00
N GLY A 487 -5.42 -26.61 6.77
CA GLY A 487 -6.44 -26.13 7.70
C GLY A 487 -7.79 -25.78 7.08
N PHE A 488 -8.03 -26.21 5.85
CA PHE A 488 -9.32 -26.09 5.17
C PHE A 488 -10.10 -27.40 5.24
N LEU A 489 -11.35 -27.32 5.68
CA LEU A 489 -12.25 -28.44 5.77
C LEU A 489 -13.27 -28.35 4.63
N VAL A 490 -13.49 -29.48 3.96
CA VAL A 490 -14.47 -29.61 2.88
C VAL A 490 -15.85 -29.85 3.47
N HIS A 491 -16.88 -29.23 2.90
CA HIS A 491 -18.26 -29.57 3.23
C HIS A 491 -18.73 -30.75 2.35
N THR A 492 -19.33 -31.78 2.97
CA THR A 492 -19.68 -33.04 2.27
C THR A 492 -20.72 -32.87 1.15
N THR A 493 -21.50 -31.79 1.18
CA THR A 493 -22.49 -31.46 0.16
C THR A 493 -22.05 -30.36 -0.81
N GLU A 494 -20.93 -29.68 -0.52
CA GLU A 494 -20.40 -28.56 -1.31
C GLU A 494 -18.90 -28.79 -1.50
N PRO A 495 -18.50 -29.73 -2.37
CA PRO A 495 -17.11 -30.15 -2.50
C PRO A 495 -16.19 -29.05 -3.06
N TRP A 496 -16.76 -28.01 -3.68
CA TRP A 496 -16.04 -26.80 -4.09
C TRP A 496 -15.77 -25.84 -2.93
N HIS A 497 -16.48 -25.99 -1.81
CA HIS A 497 -16.44 -25.07 -0.68
C HIS A 497 -15.50 -25.59 0.41
N HIS A 498 -14.45 -24.81 0.68
CA HIS A 498 -13.40 -25.10 1.63
C HIS A 498 -13.34 -24.00 2.69
N SER A 499 -13.54 -24.34 3.97
CA SER A 499 -13.58 -23.33 5.04
C SER A 499 -12.93 -23.83 6.33
N THR A 500 -12.61 -22.92 7.24
CA THR A 500 -11.91 -23.28 8.49
C THR A 500 -12.77 -24.03 9.52
N ASN A 501 -14.08 -24.18 9.27
CA ASN A 501 -15.04 -24.82 10.17
C ASN A 501 -15.94 -25.86 9.46
N GLY A 502 -15.64 -26.23 8.21
CA GLY A 502 -16.39 -27.25 7.48
C GLY A 502 -16.47 -28.57 8.25
N LYS A 503 -17.59 -29.29 8.12
CA LYS A 503 -17.78 -30.61 8.74
C LYS A 503 -17.64 -31.69 7.67
N ALA A 504 -16.46 -32.27 7.54
CA ALA A 504 -16.28 -33.47 6.73
C ALA A 504 -16.68 -34.72 7.55
N ASP A 505 -17.52 -35.59 7.00
CA ASP A 505 -17.54 -37.00 7.40
C ASP A 505 -16.53 -37.78 6.54
N ALA A 506 -15.87 -38.78 7.13
CA ALA A 506 -14.78 -39.50 6.46
C ALA A 506 -15.26 -40.35 5.27
N GLU A 507 -16.56 -40.69 5.21
CA GLU A 507 -17.15 -41.49 4.14
C GLU A 507 -17.61 -40.66 2.92
N GLY A 508 -18.05 -39.41 3.12
CA GLY A 508 -18.53 -38.52 2.05
C GLY A 508 -17.43 -38.02 1.12
N VAL A 509 -16.23 -37.76 1.65
CA VAL A 509 -15.08 -37.20 0.90
C VAL A 509 -14.69 -38.07 -0.32
N THR A 510 -14.72 -39.39 -0.17
CA THR A 510 -14.41 -40.35 -1.26
C THR A 510 -15.43 -40.37 -2.39
N SER A 511 -16.69 -39.97 -2.14
CA SER A 511 -17.76 -39.92 -3.16
C SER A 511 -17.78 -38.61 -3.96
N LEU A 512 -17.20 -37.53 -3.42
CA LEU A 512 -17.21 -36.19 -4.01
C LEU A 512 -16.35 -36.05 -5.27
N VAL A 513 -15.35 -36.92 -5.43
CA VAL A 513 -14.42 -36.90 -6.57
C VAL A 513 -15.00 -37.59 -7.81
N ALA A 514 -16.04 -38.43 -7.63
CA ALA A 514 -16.66 -39.21 -8.71
C ALA A 514 -17.82 -38.49 -9.42
N ALA A 515 -18.29 -37.36 -8.87
CA ALA A 515 -19.26 -36.44 -9.47
C ALA A 515 -18.55 -35.24 -10.12
#